data_AF-A0A7G7CSK5-F1
#
_entry.id   AF-A0A7G7CSK5-F1
#
_cell.length_a   1.000
_cell.length_b   1.000
_cell.length_c   1.000
_cell.angle_alpha   90.00
_cell.angle_beta   90.00
_cell.angle_gamma   90.00
#
_symmetry.space_group_name_H-M   'P 1'
#
loop_
_entity.id
_entity.type
_entity.pdbx_description
1 polymer ?
#
loop_
_entity_poly.entity_id
_entity_poly.type
_entity_poly.pdbx_seq_one_letter_code
_entity_poly.pdbx_strand_id
1 'polypeptide(L)'
;MQRRVEHGLIMGDIRMLHDPLAKRQRAFIFGTVAVVLLALGSGLLAWLRPEPHPGDAAIVRTGHGQVLVRVDDRLHPVANIASARLIAGEATDPQALGDEALHAAPRGVPLGIAGAPESLAPGGATGWAACLDPYPQQDAASGEHSARTDFKTTFGPDGDPAAEVIVLAGARLRSLGEREAVIVDIGADEWLVSARGRTRLGEDLRKSWGIPDDAPRWPAPARYLEAFVERPEHEMFPDVPEEREGNAGLSFLEPPTDGVQGGPPAGWLCADAAGEAGAVEPTADAVALPTRQGGEHTRDDAPGTSASPAVASRFGGLEDAVGVDTGAGFLVVSASGYRHDVPDVATLDILGAAGATPAPWPILALLPEGPALHTEAALRPLLE
;
A
#
# COMPACT_ATOMS: atom_id res chain seq x y z
N MET A 1 -34.05 33.98 70.31
CA MET A 1 -35.30 33.17 70.22
C MET A 1 -36.18 33.54 69.02
N GLN A 2 -36.05 34.71 68.38
CA GLN A 2 -36.95 35.11 67.28
C GLN A 2 -36.81 34.31 65.97
N ARG A 3 -35.60 33.92 65.57
CA ARG A 3 -35.39 33.15 64.32
C ARG A 3 -36.01 31.74 64.27
N ARG A 4 -36.36 31.16 65.43
CA ARG A 4 -37.02 29.84 65.52
C ARG A 4 -38.54 29.90 65.40
N VAL A 5 -39.14 31.07 65.68
CA VAL A 5 -40.60 31.22 65.71
C VAL A 5 -41.13 31.61 64.32
N GLU A 6 -40.39 32.44 63.59
CA GLU A 6 -40.77 32.84 62.21
C GLU A 6 -40.74 31.67 61.22
N HIS A 7 -39.80 30.74 61.38
CA HIS A 7 -39.71 29.57 60.49
C HIS A 7 -40.83 28.53 60.74
N GLY A 8 -41.40 28.48 61.95
CA GLY A 8 -42.49 27.54 62.28
C GLY A 8 -43.86 27.95 61.72
N LEU A 9 -44.08 29.25 61.48
CA LEU A 9 -45.39 29.74 61.03
C LEU A 9 -45.61 29.65 59.52
N ILE A 10 -44.54 29.64 58.72
CA ILE A 10 -44.64 29.65 57.25
C ILE A 10 -44.62 28.23 56.67
N MET A 11 -44.01 27.24 57.34
CA MET A 11 -43.78 25.90 56.79
C MET A 11 -44.57 24.75 57.45
N GLY A 12 -45.36 25.02 58.50
CA GLY A 12 -46.39 24.08 58.97
C GLY A 12 -45.93 22.75 59.56
N ASP A 13 -44.66 22.61 59.99
CA ASP A 13 -44.20 21.46 60.77
C ASP A 13 -43.14 21.88 61.81
N ILE A 14 -43.37 21.53 63.08
CA ILE A 14 -42.49 21.80 64.24
C ILE A 14 -41.58 20.63 64.59
N ARG A 15 -41.80 19.46 64.01
CA ARG A 15 -40.86 18.34 64.07
C ARG A 15 -39.99 18.49 62.84
N MET A 16 -38.80 19.05 63.00
CA MET A 16 -37.76 19.11 61.96
C MET A 16 -37.26 17.69 61.59
N LEU A 17 -38.16 16.76 61.25
CA LEU A 17 -37.87 15.34 61.06
C LEU A 17 -37.05 15.12 59.78
N HIS A 18 -37.14 16.04 58.84
CA HIS A 18 -36.26 16.16 57.69
C HIS A 18 -35.90 17.62 57.52
N ASP A 19 -34.63 17.98 57.73
CA ASP A 19 -34.12 19.32 57.46
C ASP A 19 -33.73 19.42 55.96
N PRO A 20 -34.60 19.97 55.09
CA PRO A 20 -34.35 20.01 53.65
C PRO A 20 -33.17 20.92 53.29
N LEU A 21 -32.89 21.92 54.13
CA LEU A 21 -31.78 22.86 53.93
C LEU A 21 -30.45 22.20 54.29
N ALA A 22 -30.40 21.39 55.36
CA ALA A 22 -29.19 20.64 55.71
C ALA A 22 -28.81 19.58 54.64
N LYS A 23 -29.80 18.91 54.03
CA LYS A 23 -29.54 18.01 52.89
C LYS A 23 -28.98 18.75 51.68
N ARG A 24 -29.56 19.92 51.34
CA ARG A 24 -29.08 20.76 50.23
C ARG A 24 -27.69 21.35 50.49
N GLN A 25 -27.41 21.79 51.71
CA GLN A 25 -26.11 22.33 52.11
C GLN A 25 -25.01 21.26 52.09
N ARG A 26 -25.29 20.04 52.58
CA ARG A 26 -24.36 18.91 52.49
C ARG A 26 -24.06 18.55 51.04
N ALA A 27 -25.08 18.46 50.19
CA ALA A 27 -24.90 18.21 48.76
C ALA A 27 -24.01 19.28 48.10
N PHE A 28 -24.19 20.56 48.46
CA PHE A 28 -23.35 21.66 47.96
C PHE A 28 -21.90 21.55 48.42
N ILE A 29 -21.66 21.21 49.69
CA ILE A 29 -20.31 21.01 50.24
C ILE A 29 -19.61 19.85 49.53
N PHE A 30 -20.28 18.70 49.41
CA PHE A 30 -19.72 17.55 48.70
C PHE A 30 -19.40 17.86 47.24
N GLY A 31 -20.31 18.55 46.54
CA GLY A 31 -20.07 18.98 45.16
C GLY A 31 -18.86 19.93 45.04
N THR A 32 -18.76 20.91 45.94
CA THR A 32 -17.64 21.85 45.95
C THR A 32 -16.32 21.15 46.23
N VAL A 33 -16.28 20.27 47.23
CA VAL A 33 -15.08 19.47 47.56
C VAL A 33 -14.68 18.58 46.38
N ALA A 34 -15.64 17.93 45.72
CA ALA A 34 -15.37 17.11 44.56
C ALA A 34 -14.76 17.93 43.39
N VAL A 35 -15.31 19.11 43.09
CA VAL A 35 -14.76 20.01 42.06
C VAL A 35 -13.35 20.47 42.41
N VAL A 36 -13.09 20.82 43.67
CA VAL A 36 -11.74 21.24 44.12
C VAL A 36 -10.75 20.08 43.98
N LEU A 37 -11.12 18.87 44.40
CA LEU A 37 -10.25 17.69 44.26
C LEU A 37 -9.98 17.35 42.79
N LEU A 38 -11.00 17.46 41.92
CA LEU A 38 -10.84 17.29 40.48
C LEU A 38 -9.91 18.37 39.89
N ALA A 39 -10.09 19.63 40.27
CA ALA A 39 -9.24 20.72 39.80
C ALA A 39 -7.77 20.58 40.26
N LEU A 40 -7.56 20.20 41.52
CA LEU A 40 -6.22 19.90 42.05
C LEU A 40 -5.59 18.69 41.34
N GLY A 41 -6.38 17.65 41.10
CA GLY A 41 -5.95 16.47 40.35
C GLY A 41 -5.52 16.84 38.92
N SER A 42 -6.35 17.59 38.19
CA SER A 42 -6.05 18.06 36.84
C SER A 42 -4.84 19.00 36.80
N GLY A 43 -4.69 19.89 37.79
CA GLY A 43 -3.51 20.77 37.89
C GLY A 43 -2.22 20.00 38.15
N LEU A 44 -2.25 19.00 39.02
CA LEU A 44 -1.11 18.11 39.26
C LEU A 44 -0.75 17.31 37.99
N LEU A 45 -1.76 16.80 37.27
CA LEU A 45 -1.58 16.11 36.00
C LEU A 45 -0.96 17.02 34.92
N ALA A 46 -1.42 18.26 34.80
CA ALA A 46 -0.87 19.24 33.86
C ALA A 46 0.59 19.56 34.17
N TRP A 47 0.95 19.68 35.45
CA TRP A 47 2.33 19.91 35.86
C TRP A 47 3.24 18.70 35.58
N LEU A 48 2.71 17.48 35.66
CA LEU A 48 3.45 16.25 35.38
C LEU A 48 3.67 15.98 33.87
N ARG A 49 2.92 16.63 32.98
CA ARG A 49 3.06 16.48 31.52
C ARG A 49 3.24 17.84 30.83
N PRO A 50 4.43 18.45 30.94
CA PRO A 50 4.72 19.71 30.25
C PRO A 50 4.60 19.56 28.73
N GLU A 51 4.27 20.67 28.03
CA GLU A 51 4.15 20.66 26.58
C GLU A 51 5.47 20.29 25.89
N PRO A 52 5.44 19.46 24.83
CA PRO A 52 6.64 19.10 24.08
C PRO A 52 7.30 20.33 23.44
N HIS A 53 8.59 20.55 23.73
CA HIS A 53 9.41 21.61 23.12
C HIS A 53 10.68 20.99 22.51
N PRO A 54 10.70 20.69 21.20
CA PRO A 54 11.78 19.94 20.55
C PRO A 54 13.03 20.79 20.25
N GLY A 55 13.06 22.06 20.66
CA GLY A 55 14.19 22.97 20.41
C GLY A 55 14.53 23.07 18.92
N ASP A 56 15.78 22.76 18.59
CA ASP A 56 16.35 22.86 17.23
C ASP A 56 16.17 21.59 16.39
N ALA A 57 15.25 20.68 16.77
CA ALA A 57 14.96 19.48 15.98
C ALA A 57 14.65 19.83 14.52
N ALA A 58 15.27 19.10 13.59
CA ALA A 58 15.11 19.29 12.15
C ALA A 58 13.69 18.94 11.68
N ILE A 59 13.11 17.88 12.25
CA ILE A 59 11.77 17.39 11.90
C ILE A 59 10.91 17.34 13.16
N VAL A 60 9.72 17.92 13.06
CA VAL A 60 8.77 18.02 14.17
C VAL A 60 7.37 17.60 13.74
N ARG A 61 6.57 17.11 14.67
CA ARG A 61 5.18 16.68 14.46
C ARG A 61 4.25 17.36 15.45
N THR A 62 3.19 17.97 14.94
CA THR A 62 2.17 18.60 15.79
C THR A 62 1.29 17.56 16.47
N GLY A 63 0.49 17.98 17.47
CA GLY A 63 -0.53 17.13 18.09
C GLY A 63 -1.59 16.60 17.10
N HIS A 64 -1.77 17.26 15.95
CA HIS A 64 -2.65 16.84 14.87
C HIS A 64 -1.98 15.94 13.82
N GLY A 65 -0.72 15.55 14.04
CA GLY A 65 0.02 14.64 13.16
C GLY A 65 0.72 15.31 11.97
N GLN A 66 0.52 16.60 11.72
CA GLN A 66 1.20 17.35 10.67
C GLN A 66 2.72 17.33 10.90
N VAL A 67 3.48 16.92 9.88
CA VAL A 67 4.94 16.97 9.89
C VAL A 67 5.39 18.34 9.39
N LEU A 68 6.34 18.94 10.08
CA LEU A 68 7.03 20.16 9.66
C LEU A 68 8.53 19.92 9.67
N VAL A 69 9.23 20.58 8.77
CA VAL A 69 10.69 20.59 8.70
C VAL A 69 11.22 21.99 8.93
N ARG A 70 12.35 22.11 9.63
CA ARG A 70 13.01 23.37 9.91
C ARG A 70 14.00 23.72 8.79
N VAL A 71 13.79 24.85 8.14
CA VAL A 71 14.67 25.41 7.11
C VAL A 71 14.84 26.90 7.38
N ASP A 72 16.07 27.41 7.43
CA ASP A 72 16.38 28.84 7.68
C ASP A 72 15.65 29.42 8.91
N ASP A 73 15.62 28.64 10.01
CA ASP A 73 14.93 28.97 11.27
C ASP A 73 13.40 29.18 11.16
N ARG A 74 12.80 28.66 10.09
CA ARG A 74 11.35 28.62 9.87
C ARG A 74 10.86 27.19 9.83
N LEU A 75 9.65 26.96 10.35
CA LEU A 75 8.95 25.68 10.22
C LEU A 75 8.11 25.68 8.94
N HIS A 76 8.44 24.78 8.03
CA HIS A 76 7.73 24.56 6.77
C HIS A 76 6.87 23.30 6.89
N PRO A 77 5.55 23.39 6.65
CA PRO A 77 4.71 22.20 6.50
C PRO A 77 5.22 21.35 5.34
N VAL A 78 5.23 20.03 5.49
CA VAL A 78 5.59 19.11 4.40
C VAL A 78 4.44 18.20 4.02
N ALA A 79 4.44 17.74 2.76
CA ALA A 79 3.44 16.79 2.28
C ALA A 79 3.54 15.41 2.97
N ASN A 80 4.76 14.95 3.27
CA ASN A 80 5.01 13.58 3.75
C ASN A 80 6.36 13.47 4.48
N ILE A 81 6.59 12.33 5.14
CA ILE A 81 7.84 12.07 5.87
C ILE A 81 9.05 11.94 4.93
N ALA A 82 8.89 11.38 3.73
CA ALA A 82 9.96 11.28 2.74
C ALA A 82 10.55 12.67 2.42
N SER A 83 9.68 13.66 2.18
CA SER A 83 10.08 15.04 1.91
C SER A 83 10.80 15.66 3.12
N ALA A 84 10.29 15.46 4.34
CA ALA A 84 10.97 15.99 5.54
C ALA A 84 12.36 15.40 5.72
N ARG A 85 12.53 14.08 5.56
CA ARG A 85 13.83 13.40 5.67
C ARG A 85 14.80 13.85 4.59
N LEU A 86 14.35 14.00 3.35
CA LEU A 86 15.16 14.53 2.23
C LEU A 86 15.66 15.97 2.47
N ILE A 87 14.81 16.82 3.06
CA ILE A 87 15.16 18.21 3.39
C ILE A 87 16.10 18.27 4.60
N ALA A 88 15.85 17.45 5.62
CA ALA A 88 16.70 17.34 6.81
C ALA A 88 18.06 16.70 6.50
N GLY A 89 18.15 15.86 5.47
CA GLY A 89 19.35 15.13 5.09
C GLY A 89 19.67 13.93 5.98
N GLU A 90 18.70 13.46 6.77
CA GLU A 90 18.85 12.31 7.67
C GLU A 90 17.51 11.60 7.93
N ALA A 91 17.58 10.30 8.25
CA ALA A 91 16.42 9.46 8.57
C ALA A 91 15.96 9.61 10.03
N THR A 92 15.81 10.85 10.50
CA THR A 92 15.38 11.13 11.87
C THR A 92 13.85 11.06 11.98
N ASP A 93 13.36 10.53 13.10
CA ASP A 93 11.92 10.51 13.39
C ASP A 93 11.43 11.88 13.91
N PRO A 94 10.21 12.30 13.54
CA PRO A 94 9.68 13.60 13.96
C PRO A 94 9.51 13.69 15.47
N GLN A 95 10.04 14.75 16.07
CA GLN A 95 9.83 15.04 17.49
C GLN A 95 8.49 15.74 17.73
N ALA A 96 7.82 15.43 18.83
CA ALA A 96 6.55 16.08 19.18
C ALA A 96 6.74 17.59 19.42
N LEU A 97 5.84 18.39 18.88
CA LEU A 97 5.79 19.85 19.03
C LEU A 97 4.46 20.24 19.68
N GLY A 98 4.53 20.91 20.82
CA GLY A 98 3.39 21.49 21.52
C GLY A 98 2.83 22.73 20.81
N ASP A 99 1.60 23.09 21.15
CA ASP A 99 0.88 24.19 20.51
C ASP A 99 1.53 25.54 20.79
N GLU A 100 2.03 25.76 22.02
CA GLU A 100 2.73 27.01 22.38
C GLU A 100 3.98 27.22 21.51
N ALA A 101 4.79 26.16 21.33
CA ALA A 101 5.98 26.17 20.49
C ALA A 101 5.63 26.43 19.02
N LEU A 102 4.56 25.80 18.53
CA LEU A 102 4.08 25.94 17.16
C LEU A 102 3.54 27.35 16.86
N HIS A 103 2.94 28.02 17.86
CA HIS A 103 2.46 29.39 17.73
C HIS A 103 3.60 30.41 17.77
N ALA A 104 4.65 30.14 18.53
CA ALA A 104 5.82 31.01 18.63
C ALA A 104 6.76 30.90 17.40
N ALA A 105 6.82 29.73 16.76
CA ALA A 105 7.74 29.47 15.66
C ALA A 105 7.40 30.26 14.37
N PRO A 106 8.40 30.85 13.70
CA PRO A 106 8.23 31.43 12.36
C PRO A 106 7.74 30.37 11.35
N ARG A 107 6.70 30.69 10.57
CA ARG A 107 6.12 29.77 9.58
C ARG A 107 6.65 30.03 8.17
N GLY A 108 6.93 28.95 7.47
CA GLY A 108 7.31 28.93 6.06
C GLY A 108 6.16 28.53 5.14
N VAL A 109 6.45 28.49 3.83
CA VAL A 109 5.54 27.94 2.82
C VAL A 109 5.55 26.41 2.87
N PRO A 110 4.46 25.73 2.48
CA PRO A 110 4.46 24.28 2.34
C PRO A 110 5.51 23.81 1.31
N LEU A 111 6.28 22.79 1.66
CA LEU A 111 7.33 22.19 0.82
C LEU A 111 7.08 20.70 0.62
N GLY A 112 7.65 20.12 -0.44
CA GLY A 112 7.74 18.67 -0.57
C GLY A 112 7.32 18.12 -1.93
N ILE A 113 7.31 16.80 -1.99
CA ILE A 113 7.03 16.03 -3.20
C ILE A 113 5.63 15.42 -3.05
N ALA A 114 4.65 15.92 -3.82
CA ALA A 114 3.29 15.39 -3.80
C ALA A 114 3.26 13.93 -4.28
N GLY A 115 2.65 13.03 -3.49
CA GLY A 115 2.59 11.61 -3.81
C GLY A 115 3.81 10.77 -3.40
N ALA A 116 4.82 11.39 -2.74
CA ALA A 116 5.89 10.61 -2.11
C ALA A 116 5.41 9.88 -0.84
N PRO A 117 6.10 8.81 -0.40
CA PRO A 117 5.63 7.95 0.68
C PRO A 117 5.46 8.63 2.06
N GLU A 118 4.40 8.25 2.77
CA GLU A 118 4.05 8.72 4.12
C GLU A 118 4.74 7.95 5.25
N SER A 119 5.23 6.75 4.95
CA SER A 119 5.99 5.92 5.87
C SER A 119 7.04 5.12 5.09
N LEU A 120 8.22 4.98 5.69
CA LEU A 120 9.32 4.19 5.15
C LEU A 120 9.98 3.39 6.27
N ALA A 121 10.30 2.15 5.97
CA ALA A 121 10.99 1.25 6.88
C ALA A 121 12.35 0.82 6.29
N PRO A 122 13.37 0.63 7.13
CA PRO A 122 14.60 0.00 6.70
C PRO A 122 14.36 -1.48 6.38
N GLY A 123 15.25 -2.04 5.56
CA GLY A 123 15.11 -3.35 4.97
C GLY A 123 14.35 -3.30 3.65
N GLY A 124 13.94 -4.47 3.17
CA GLY A 124 13.18 -4.60 1.95
C GLY A 124 12.26 -5.81 1.97
N ALA A 125 11.48 -5.96 0.91
CA ALA A 125 10.64 -7.14 0.73
C ALA A 125 11.53 -8.39 0.59
N THR A 126 11.04 -9.51 1.15
CA THR A 126 11.72 -10.81 1.09
C THR A 126 11.50 -11.55 -0.23
N GLY A 127 10.72 -10.99 -1.15
CA GLY A 127 10.43 -11.53 -2.47
C GLY A 127 9.47 -10.61 -3.22
N TRP A 128 9.35 -10.82 -4.53
CA TRP A 128 8.44 -10.10 -5.41
C TRP A 128 7.75 -11.11 -6.32
N ALA A 129 6.47 -10.88 -6.58
CA ALA A 129 5.69 -11.70 -7.51
C ALA A 129 4.80 -10.82 -8.39
N ALA A 130 4.69 -11.17 -9.67
CA ALA A 130 3.68 -10.65 -10.58
C ALA A 130 2.66 -11.77 -10.81
N CYS A 131 1.41 -11.54 -10.46
CA CYS A 131 0.34 -12.53 -10.49
C CYS A 131 -0.78 -12.13 -11.44
N LEU A 132 -1.48 -13.12 -11.98
CA LEU A 132 -2.59 -12.96 -12.91
C LEU A 132 -3.86 -13.56 -12.33
N ASP A 133 -4.89 -12.73 -12.26
CA ASP A 133 -6.26 -13.17 -12.11
C ASP A 133 -6.95 -13.12 -13.49
N PRO A 134 -7.13 -14.27 -14.17
CA PRO A 134 -7.67 -14.27 -15.52
C PRO A 134 -9.15 -13.84 -15.57
N TYR A 135 -9.88 -13.93 -14.44
CA TYR A 135 -11.31 -13.64 -14.35
C TYR A 135 -11.63 -12.96 -13.01
N PRO A 136 -11.25 -11.68 -12.82
CA PRO A 136 -11.48 -11.00 -11.56
C PRO A 136 -12.97 -10.89 -11.25
N GLN A 137 -13.36 -11.24 -10.02
CA GLN A 137 -14.74 -11.10 -9.58
C GLN A 137 -15.16 -9.63 -9.61
N GLN A 138 -16.25 -9.34 -10.31
CA GLN A 138 -16.99 -8.11 -10.09
C GLN A 138 -17.76 -8.28 -8.79
N ASP A 139 -17.21 -7.84 -7.66
CA ASP A 139 -17.90 -7.96 -6.39
C ASP A 139 -19.36 -7.48 -6.51
N ALA A 140 -20.26 -8.43 -6.29
CA ALA A 140 -21.66 -8.15 -6.06
C ALA A 140 -21.74 -7.18 -4.87
N ALA A 141 -22.24 -5.98 -5.15
CA ALA A 141 -22.53 -4.94 -4.19
C ALA A 141 -23.14 -5.53 -2.90
N SER A 142 -22.32 -5.69 -1.87
CA SER A 142 -22.75 -6.08 -0.54
C SER A 142 -22.39 -4.97 0.44
N GLY A 143 -23.40 -4.17 0.78
CA GLY A 143 -23.50 -3.46 2.06
C GLY A 143 -22.64 -2.20 2.25
N GLU A 144 -23.24 -1.04 1.96
CA GLU A 144 -23.10 0.25 2.66
C GLU A 144 -21.76 0.58 3.35
N HIS A 145 -20.82 1.14 2.58
CA HIS A 145 -19.99 2.34 2.87
C HIS A 145 -18.71 2.40 2.01
N SER A 146 -18.80 2.14 0.70
CA SER A 146 -17.68 2.42 -0.22
C SER A 146 -17.98 3.68 -1.03
N ALA A 147 -17.69 4.83 -0.44
CA ALA A 147 -17.52 6.07 -1.16
C ALA A 147 -16.01 6.22 -1.50
N ARG A 148 -15.55 5.63 -2.60
CA ARG A 148 -14.41 6.17 -3.37
C ARG A 148 -14.17 5.43 -4.70
N THR A 149 -14.39 6.21 -5.76
CA THR A 149 -13.82 6.13 -7.11
C THR A 149 -14.23 4.95 -7.99
N ASP A 150 -14.99 5.28 -9.05
CA ASP A 150 -15.31 4.44 -10.20
C ASP A 150 -14.03 4.00 -10.94
N PHE A 151 -13.31 3.00 -10.42
CA PHE A 151 -12.29 2.27 -11.16
C PHE A 151 -12.99 1.20 -12.00
N LYS A 152 -13.35 1.59 -13.23
CA LYS A 152 -13.97 0.68 -14.20
C LYS A 152 -12.91 -0.34 -14.65
N THR A 153 -13.11 -1.60 -14.26
CA THR A 153 -12.39 -2.77 -14.78
C THR A 153 -12.33 -2.71 -16.31
N THR A 154 -11.16 -2.99 -16.86
CA THR A 154 -10.94 -3.06 -18.31
C THR A 154 -11.88 -4.11 -18.88
N PHE A 155 -12.60 -3.79 -19.96
CA PHE A 155 -13.35 -4.77 -20.73
C PHE A 155 -12.53 -5.16 -21.95
N GLY A 156 -12.40 -6.47 -22.22
CA GLY A 156 -11.90 -6.96 -23.49
C GLY A 156 -12.79 -6.52 -24.66
N PRO A 157 -12.34 -6.70 -25.92
CA PRO A 157 -13.13 -6.35 -27.10
C PRO A 157 -14.52 -7.01 -27.16
N ASP A 158 -14.71 -8.11 -26.43
CA ASP A 158 -15.98 -8.87 -26.33
C ASP A 158 -16.82 -8.56 -25.08
N GLY A 159 -16.37 -7.65 -24.20
CA GLY A 159 -17.12 -7.25 -23.00
C GLY A 159 -16.88 -8.11 -21.75
N ASP A 160 -15.89 -9.02 -21.76
CA ASP A 160 -15.41 -9.73 -20.57
C ASP A 160 -14.44 -8.86 -19.75
N PRO A 161 -14.38 -9.01 -18.41
CA PRO A 161 -13.35 -8.34 -17.62
C PRO A 161 -11.98 -8.79 -18.12
N ALA A 162 -11.14 -7.84 -18.52
CA ALA A 162 -9.77 -8.13 -18.92
C ALA A 162 -9.03 -8.68 -17.70
N ALA A 163 -8.22 -9.71 -17.94
CA ALA A 163 -7.38 -10.33 -16.94
C ALA A 163 -6.63 -9.27 -16.12
N GLU A 164 -6.58 -9.49 -14.82
CA GLU A 164 -6.08 -8.55 -13.87
C GLU A 164 -4.65 -8.90 -13.44
N VAL A 165 -3.77 -7.89 -13.37
CA VAL A 165 -2.39 -8.07 -12.96
C VAL A 165 -2.20 -7.52 -11.55
N ILE A 166 -1.70 -8.37 -10.65
CA ILE A 166 -1.44 -8.06 -9.25
C ILE A 166 0.07 -8.14 -9.02
N VAL A 167 0.66 -7.14 -8.38
CA VAL A 167 2.05 -7.24 -7.88
C VAL A 167 2.03 -7.46 -6.37
N LEU A 168 2.76 -8.46 -5.90
CA LEU A 168 2.84 -8.79 -4.48
C LEU A 168 4.29 -8.72 -3.99
N ALA A 169 4.50 -8.01 -2.88
CA ALA A 169 5.73 -8.06 -2.11
C ALA A 169 5.64 -9.16 -1.03
N GLY A 170 6.72 -9.91 -0.85
CA GLY A 170 6.82 -10.94 0.20
C GLY A 170 5.92 -12.17 0.00
N ALA A 171 5.30 -12.35 -1.18
CA ALA A 171 4.45 -13.49 -1.46
C ALA A 171 5.23 -14.81 -1.42
N ARG A 172 4.65 -15.82 -0.76
CA ARG A 172 5.16 -17.19 -0.81
C ARG A 172 4.40 -17.95 -1.89
N LEU A 173 5.07 -18.23 -2.99
CA LEU A 173 4.50 -18.98 -4.10
C LEU A 173 4.66 -20.48 -3.87
N ARG A 174 3.66 -21.25 -4.30
CA ARG A 174 3.79 -22.68 -4.54
C ARG A 174 4.30 -22.86 -5.96
N SER A 175 5.51 -23.39 -6.14
CA SER A 175 6.03 -23.74 -7.46
C SER A 175 5.04 -24.63 -8.21
N LEU A 176 4.90 -24.43 -9.53
CA LEU A 176 4.21 -25.40 -10.37
C LEU A 176 4.93 -26.76 -10.30
N GLY A 177 4.17 -27.84 -10.51
CA GLY A 177 4.70 -29.19 -10.65
C GLY A 177 5.57 -29.35 -11.90
N GLU A 178 6.47 -30.33 -11.88
CA GLU A 178 7.45 -30.57 -12.96
C GLU A 178 6.83 -30.88 -14.34
N ARG A 179 5.57 -31.31 -14.37
CA ARG A 179 4.79 -31.57 -15.60
C ARG A 179 3.56 -30.68 -15.72
N GLU A 180 3.38 -29.72 -14.82
CA GLU A 180 2.29 -28.77 -14.90
C GLU A 180 2.67 -27.65 -15.86
N ALA A 181 1.72 -27.26 -16.69
CA ALA A 181 1.90 -26.18 -17.64
C ALA A 181 0.64 -25.32 -17.75
N VAL A 182 0.83 -24.06 -18.11
CA VAL A 182 -0.25 -23.13 -18.47
C VAL A 182 -0.01 -22.63 -19.88
N ILE A 183 -1.06 -22.62 -20.70
CA ILE A 183 -1.03 -21.90 -21.98
C ILE A 183 -1.55 -20.49 -21.71
N VAL A 184 -0.70 -19.49 -21.93
CA VAL A 184 -1.07 -18.08 -21.82
C VAL A 184 -1.31 -17.54 -23.23
N ASP A 185 -2.45 -16.91 -23.43
CA ASP A 185 -2.85 -16.28 -24.70
C ASP A 185 -2.69 -14.76 -24.62
N ILE A 186 -1.95 -14.21 -25.59
CA ILE A 186 -1.72 -12.78 -25.79
C ILE A 186 -2.14 -12.44 -27.22
N GLY A 187 -3.45 -12.39 -27.44
CA GLY A 187 -4.06 -11.95 -28.70
C GLY A 187 -3.90 -12.98 -29.82
N ALA A 188 -2.78 -12.93 -30.54
CA ALA A 188 -2.48 -13.88 -31.63
C ALA A 188 -1.31 -14.81 -31.31
N ASP A 189 -0.61 -14.55 -30.20
CA ASP A 189 0.55 -15.33 -29.77
C ASP A 189 0.19 -16.16 -28.52
N GLU A 190 0.50 -17.45 -28.57
CA GLU A 190 0.38 -18.35 -27.43
C GLU A 190 1.76 -18.64 -26.83
N TRP A 191 1.79 -18.78 -25.51
CA TRP A 191 2.99 -19.06 -24.74
C TRP A 191 2.75 -20.21 -23.80
N LEU A 192 3.74 -21.10 -23.67
CA LEU A 192 3.74 -22.17 -22.70
C LEU A 192 4.52 -21.70 -21.47
N VAL A 193 3.87 -21.70 -20.31
CA VAL A 193 4.48 -21.39 -19.01
C VAL A 193 4.59 -22.67 -18.18
N SER A 194 5.77 -22.90 -17.60
CA SER A 194 6.08 -24.02 -16.71
C SER A 194 6.71 -23.48 -15.43
N ALA A 195 6.97 -24.36 -14.45
CA ALA A 195 7.72 -24.00 -13.24
C ALA A 195 9.03 -23.23 -13.52
N ARG A 196 9.68 -23.45 -14.67
CA ARG A 196 11.00 -22.88 -14.99
C ARG A 196 10.97 -21.58 -15.80
N GLY A 197 9.79 -21.12 -16.22
CA GLY A 197 9.65 -19.92 -17.05
C GLY A 197 8.68 -20.12 -18.21
N ARG A 198 8.96 -19.45 -19.33
CA ARG A 198 8.10 -19.45 -20.53
C ARG A 198 8.86 -19.80 -21.80
N THR A 199 8.13 -20.32 -22.79
CA THR A 199 8.57 -20.41 -24.19
C THR A 199 7.41 -20.12 -25.13
N ARG A 200 7.70 -19.65 -26.35
CA ARG A 200 6.66 -19.38 -27.35
C ARG A 200 6.06 -20.69 -27.83
N LEU A 201 4.74 -20.78 -27.86
CA LEU A 201 4.04 -21.97 -28.34
C LEU A 201 3.77 -21.87 -29.85
N GLY A 202 4.73 -22.34 -30.65
CA GLY A 202 4.57 -22.49 -32.09
C GLY A 202 3.85 -23.77 -32.51
N GLU A 203 3.47 -23.85 -33.79
CA GLU A 203 2.83 -25.05 -34.38
C GLU A 203 3.72 -26.30 -34.26
N ASP A 204 5.03 -26.15 -34.44
CA ASP A 204 6.00 -27.24 -34.35
C ASP A 204 6.12 -27.78 -32.92
N LEU A 205 6.18 -26.89 -31.92
CA LEU A 205 6.21 -27.27 -30.51
C LEU A 205 4.90 -27.96 -30.08
N ARG A 206 3.76 -27.40 -30.49
CA ARG A 206 2.44 -28.00 -30.23
C ARG A 206 2.35 -29.43 -30.77
N LYS A 207 2.81 -29.67 -32.00
CA LYS A 207 2.81 -30.99 -32.64
C LYS A 207 3.78 -31.96 -31.98
N SER A 208 5.04 -31.53 -31.78
CA SER A 208 6.08 -32.40 -31.20
C SER A 208 5.71 -32.88 -29.81
N TRP A 209 5.17 -31.99 -28.97
CA TRP A 209 4.82 -32.33 -27.58
C TRP A 209 3.40 -32.88 -27.43
N GLY A 210 2.64 -32.99 -28.53
CA GLY A 210 1.27 -33.50 -28.53
C GLY A 210 0.34 -32.68 -27.64
N ILE A 211 0.48 -31.36 -27.66
CA ILE A 211 -0.36 -30.43 -26.90
C ILE A 211 -1.75 -30.41 -27.55
N PRO A 212 -2.82 -30.74 -26.82
CA PRO A 212 -4.14 -30.87 -27.43
C PRO A 212 -4.73 -29.48 -27.75
N ASP A 213 -5.52 -29.40 -28.83
CA ASP A 213 -6.09 -28.14 -29.31
C ASP A 213 -7.10 -27.52 -28.31
N ASP A 214 -7.72 -28.36 -27.48
CA ASP A 214 -8.68 -27.99 -26.43
C ASP A 214 -8.03 -27.71 -25.06
N ALA A 215 -6.68 -27.63 -24.99
CA ALA A 215 -5.99 -27.25 -23.77
C ALA A 215 -6.49 -25.89 -23.23
N PRO A 216 -6.70 -25.75 -21.90
CA PRO A 216 -7.13 -24.50 -21.29
C PRO A 216 -6.15 -23.36 -21.55
N ARG A 217 -6.69 -22.16 -21.82
CA ARG A 217 -5.93 -20.95 -22.13
C ARG A 217 -6.23 -19.86 -21.10
N TRP A 218 -5.20 -19.17 -20.66
CA TRP A 218 -5.29 -18.06 -19.71
C TRP A 218 -5.06 -16.75 -20.48
N PRO A 219 -6.06 -15.85 -20.58
CA PRO A 219 -5.85 -14.56 -21.21
C PRO A 219 -4.93 -13.70 -20.35
N ALA A 220 -3.94 -13.02 -20.95
CA ALA A 220 -3.05 -12.13 -20.21
C ALA A 220 -2.56 -10.93 -21.04
N PRO A 221 -2.21 -9.80 -20.41
CA PRO A 221 -1.55 -8.70 -21.11
C PRO A 221 -0.08 -9.05 -21.42
N ALA A 222 0.43 -8.57 -22.56
CA ALA A 222 1.78 -8.88 -23.03
C ALA A 222 2.89 -8.56 -21.99
N ARG A 223 2.79 -7.41 -21.32
CA ARG A 223 3.78 -6.98 -20.32
C ARG A 223 3.83 -7.86 -19.08
N TYR A 224 2.71 -8.49 -18.69
CA TYR A 224 2.72 -9.43 -17.57
C TYR A 224 3.65 -10.61 -17.86
N LEU A 225 3.63 -11.09 -19.10
CA LEU A 225 4.44 -12.24 -19.49
C LEU A 225 5.95 -11.92 -19.45
N GLU A 226 6.35 -10.64 -19.57
CA GLU A 226 7.75 -10.22 -19.42
C GLU A 226 8.34 -10.55 -18.04
N ALA A 227 7.50 -10.76 -17.02
CA ALA A 227 7.96 -11.19 -15.70
C ALA A 227 8.53 -12.61 -15.69
N PHE A 228 8.19 -13.46 -16.66
CA PHE A 228 8.72 -14.82 -16.75
C PHE A 228 10.00 -14.87 -17.58
N VAL A 229 10.97 -15.65 -17.09
CA VAL A 229 12.21 -15.90 -17.83
C VAL A 229 11.89 -16.74 -19.07
N GLU A 230 12.37 -16.31 -20.23
CA GLU A 230 12.25 -17.10 -21.46
C GLU A 230 13.34 -18.18 -21.48
N ARG A 231 12.93 -19.41 -21.78
CA ARG A 231 13.80 -20.59 -21.79
C ARG A 231 13.61 -21.38 -23.08
N PRO A 232 14.65 -22.01 -23.62
CA PRO A 232 14.47 -22.95 -24.71
C PRO A 232 13.65 -24.16 -24.24
N GLU A 233 12.96 -24.80 -25.19
CA GLU A 233 11.99 -25.86 -24.95
C GLU A 233 12.56 -27.03 -24.11
N HIS A 234 13.80 -27.44 -24.38
CA HIS A 234 14.48 -28.52 -23.66
C HIS A 234 14.86 -28.17 -22.21
N GLU A 235 14.97 -26.89 -21.87
CA GLU A 235 15.22 -26.44 -20.47
C GLU A 235 13.93 -26.37 -19.66
N MET A 236 12.77 -26.17 -20.30
CA MET A 236 11.48 -26.09 -19.63
C MET A 236 11.12 -27.42 -18.96
N PHE A 237 11.34 -28.54 -19.66
CA PHE A 237 11.01 -29.89 -19.19
C PHE A 237 12.17 -30.87 -19.46
N PRO A 238 13.22 -30.88 -18.62
CA PRO A 238 14.43 -31.67 -18.86
C PRO A 238 14.19 -33.20 -18.87
N ASP A 239 13.12 -33.65 -18.22
CA ASP A 239 12.73 -35.07 -18.17
C ASP A 239 11.82 -35.50 -19.35
N VAL A 240 11.50 -34.59 -20.26
CA VAL A 240 10.78 -34.89 -21.51
C VAL A 240 11.81 -35.21 -22.60
N PRO A 241 11.79 -36.42 -23.18
CA PRO A 241 12.73 -36.80 -24.23
C PRO A 241 12.59 -35.90 -25.48
N GLU A 242 13.72 -35.42 -26.00
CA GLU A 242 13.79 -34.51 -27.16
C GLU A 242 13.24 -35.14 -28.46
N GLU A 243 13.42 -36.45 -28.62
CA GLU A 243 12.84 -37.23 -29.72
C GLU A 243 11.59 -37.97 -29.24
N ARG A 244 10.42 -37.32 -29.35
CA ARG A 244 9.15 -38.06 -29.31
C ARG A 244 8.12 -37.40 -30.22
N GLU A 245 7.51 -38.22 -31.08
CA GLU A 245 6.19 -37.94 -31.63
C GLU A 245 5.15 -38.35 -30.57
N GLY A 246 4.48 -37.38 -29.93
CA GLY A 246 3.29 -37.64 -29.11
C GLY A 246 3.27 -36.95 -27.74
N ASN A 247 2.18 -37.19 -27.00
CA ASN A 247 1.84 -36.52 -25.73
C ASN A 247 3.01 -36.53 -24.72
N ALA A 248 3.54 -35.34 -24.40
CA ALA A 248 4.61 -35.10 -23.44
C ALA A 248 4.22 -35.38 -21.97
N GLY A 249 2.96 -35.78 -21.71
CA GLY A 249 2.46 -36.09 -20.38
C GLY A 249 2.26 -34.84 -19.52
N LEU A 250 2.09 -33.68 -20.16
CA LEU A 250 1.84 -32.41 -19.48
C LEU A 250 0.43 -32.39 -18.91
N SER A 251 0.29 -31.82 -17.72
CA SER A 251 -0.98 -31.51 -17.08
C SER A 251 -1.24 -30.02 -17.21
N PHE A 252 -2.22 -29.65 -18.03
CA PHE A 252 -2.57 -28.25 -18.25
C PHE A 252 -3.49 -27.76 -17.13
N LEU A 253 -3.11 -26.66 -16.48
CA LEU A 253 -3.90 -26.09 -15.39
C LEU A 253 -5.05 -25.25 -15.95
N GLU A 254 -6.25 -25.51 -15.42
CA GLU A 254 -7.43 -24.69 -15.72
C GLU A 254 -7.33 -23.35 -15.00
N PRO A 255 -7.77 -22.24 -15.63
CA PRO A 255 -7.93 -20.99 -14.93
C PRO A 255 -8.96 -21.15 -13.79
N PRO A 256 -8.80 -20.43 -12.67
CA PRO A 256 -9.81 -20.42 -11.63
C PRO A 256 -11.15 -20.00 -12.25
N THR A 257 -12.16 -20.87 -12.15
CA THR A 257 -13.54 -20.57 -12.54
C THR A 257 -14.38 -20.38 -11.29
N ASP A 258 -15.32 -19.45 -11.34
CA ASP A 258 -16.21 -19.14 -10.23
C ASP A 258 -16.94 -20.40 -9.73
N GLY A 259 -16.70 -20.79 -8.48
CA GLY A 259 -17.67 -21.52 -7.67
C GLY A 259 -18.06 -22.94 -8.11
N VAL A 260 -17.25 -23.67 -8.87
CA VAL A 260 -17.50 -25.11 -9.13
C VAL A 260 -16.39 -25.99 -8.52
N GLN A 261 -16.84 -26.96 -7.72
CA GLN A 261 -16.04 -27.85 -6.88
C GLN A 261 -15.03 -28.70 -7.68
N GLY A 262 -13.81 -28.83 -7.14
CA GLY A 262 -13.05 -30.09 -7.23
C GLY A 262 -11.69 -30.08 -7.94
N GLY A 263 -11.22 -28.97 -8.51
CA GLY A 263 -9.83 -28.85 -8.97
C GLY A 263 -8.86 -28.53 -7.83
N PRO A 264 -7.54 -28.80 -7.95
CA PRO A 264 -6.58 -28.16 -7.03
C PRO A 264 -6.83 -26.64 -7.08
N PRO A 265 -6.67 -25.88 -5.98
CA PRO A 265 -6.83 -24.43 -6.04
C PRO A 265 -5.73 -23.87 -6.95
N ALA A 266 -6.05 -23.73 -8.24
CA ALA A 266 -5.30 -22.94 -9.18
C ALA A 266 -5.57 -21.49 -8.77
N GLY A 267 -4.86 -21.04 -7.74
CA GLY A 267 -4.82 -19.63 -7.40
C GLY A 267 -4.20 -18.82 -8.54
N TRP A 268 -3.93 -17.55 -8.31
CA TRP A 268 -3.33 -16.71 -9.33
C TRP A 268 -1.99 -17.31 -9.80
N LEU A 269 -1.82 -17.44 -11.12
CA LEU A 269 -0.54 -17.80 -11.72
C LEU A 269 0.40 -16.62 -11.48
N CYS A 270 1.60 -16.87 -11.00
CA CYS A 270 2.56 -15.83 -10.68
C CYS A 270 3.95 -16.12 -11.25
N ALA A 271 4.64 -15.08 -11.69
CA ALA A 271 6.09 -15.08 -11.85
C ALA A 271 6.75 -14.62 -10.55
N ASP A 272 7.80 -15.32 -10.13
CA ASP A 272 8.63 -14.94 -8.99
C ASP A 272 9.81 -14.05 -9.41
N ALA A 273 10.70 -13.73 -8.46
CA ALA A 273 11.85 -12.88 -8.75
C ALA A 273 12.92 -13.47 -9.68
N ALA A 274 12.95 -14.80 -9.84
CA ALA A 274 13.77 -15.48 -10.83
C ALA A 274 13.07 -15.61 -12.20
N GLY A 275 11.80 -15.19 -12.29
CA GLY A 275 10.95 -15.38 -13.46
C GLY A 275 10.42 -16.82 -13.59
N GLU A 276 10.50 -17.60 -12.52
CA GLU A 276 9.94 -18.94 -12.40
C GLU A 276 8.46 -18.87 -12.04
N ALA A 277 7.70 -19.87 -12.47
CA ALA A 277 6.26 -19.87 -12.30
C ALA A 277 5.84 -20.55 -10.99
N GLY A 278 4.97 -19.87 -10.26
CA GLY A 278 4.30 -20.37 -9.07
C GLY A 278 2.82 -20.03 -9.08
N ALA A 279 2.13 -20.44 -8.03
CA ALA A 279 0.75 -20.05 -7.78
C ALA A 279 0.58 -19.59 -6.32
N VAL A 280 -0.32 -18.63 -6.11
CA VAL A 280 -0.70 -18.14 -4.79
C VAL A 280 -2.22 -18.13 -4.65
N GLU A 281 -2.72 -18.43 -3.46
CA GLU A 281 -4.15 -18.29 -3.19
C GLU A 281 -4.57 -16.81 -3.30
N PRO A 282 -5.75 -16.51 -3.86
CA PRO A 282 -6.25 -15.13 -3.93
C PRO A 282 -6.29 -14.49 -2.55
N THR A 283 -5.84 -13.24 -2.45
CA THR A 283 -5.85 -12.46 -1.21
C THR A 283 -6.59 -11.14 -1.40
N ALA A 284 -7.34 -10.73 -0.38
CA ALA A 284 -8.06 -9.46 -0.36
C ALA A 284 -7.16 -8.26 0.02
N ASP A 285 -5.93 -8.50 0.48
CA ASP A 285 -5.05 -7.47 1.06
C ASP A 285 -4.31 -6.61 0.02
N ALA A 286 -4.82 -6.51 -1.20
CA ALA A 286 -4.22 -5.75 -2.28
C ALA A 286 -4.97 -4.43 -2.55
N VAL A 287 -4.23 -3.32 -2.58
CA VAL A 287 -4.70 -1.97 -2.88
C VAL A 287 -4.85 -1.79 -4.39
N ALA A 288 -5.93 -1.13 -4.82
CA ALA A 288 -6.15 -0.77 -6.22
C ALA A 288 -5.16 0.31 -6.70
N LEU A 289 -4.60 0.10 -7.89
CA LEU A 289 -3.70 1.00 -8.59
C LEU A 289 -4.41 1.72 -9.74
N PRO A 290 -4.00 2.94 -10.09
CA PRO A 290 -4.54 3.60 -11.27
C PRO A 290 -4.03 2.93 -12.55
N THR A 291 -4.93 2.29 -13.28
CA THR A 291 -4.64 1.80 -14.63
C THR A 291 -4.98 2.89 -15.65
N ARG A 292 -4.00 3.33 -16.45
CA ARG A 292 -4.26 4.28 -17.55
C ARG A 292 -5.02 3.56 -18.66
N GLN A 293 -6.27 3.97 -18.88
CA GLN A 293 -7.06 3.51 -20.02
C GLN A 293 -6.41 3.96 -21.33
N GLY A 294 -6.20 3.03 -22.26
CA GLY A 294 -5.91 3.40 -23.64
C GLY A 294 -7.14 4.10 -24.24
N GLY A 295 -7.14 5.44 -24.29
CA GLY A 295 -8.08 6.18 -25.13
C GLY A 295 -8.64 7.51 -24.64
N GLU A 296 -8.47 7.93 -23.39
CA GLU A 296 -9.06 9.21 -22.93
C GLU A 296 -7.97 10.24 -22.59
N HIS A 297 -7.76 11.20 -23.49
CA HIS A 297 -7.07 12.45 -23.16
C HIS A 297 -7.99 13.30 -22.28
N THR A 298 -7.93 13.15 -20.96
CA THR A 298 -8.48 14.16 -20.06
C THR A 298 -7.56 15.38 -20.08
N ARG A 299 -8.15 16.58 -20.09
CA ARG A 299 -7.45 17.86 -20.25
C ARG A 299 -6.67 18.32 -19.00
N ASP A 300 -6.61 17.50 -17.96
CA ASP A 300 -6.07 17.87 -16.64
C ASP A 300 -4.75 17.16 -16.31
N ASP A 301 -4.05 16.59 -17.30
CA ASP A 301 -2.68 16.08 -17.12
C ASP A 301 -1.74 17.26 -16.77
N ALA A 302 -1.29 17.32 -15.51
CA ALA A 302 -0.22 18.21 -15.09
C ALA A 302 1.03 17.98 -15.96
N PRO A 303 1.68 19.03 -16.49
CA PRO A 303 2.80 18.85 -17.42
C PRO A 303 4.02 18.30 -16.67
N GLY A 304 4.37 17.03 -16.92
CA GLY A 304 5.64 16.45 -16.45
C GLY A 304 5.72 14.93 -16.32
N THR A 305 4.59 14.23 -16.16
CA THR A 305 4.63 12.78 -15.88
C THR A 305 4.48 11.98 -17.17
N SER A 306 5.59 11.70 -17.86
CA SER A 306 5.64 10.65 -18.89
C SER A 306 5.66 9.26 -18.24
N ALA A 307 4.66 8.93 -17.43
CA ALA A 307 4.54 7.59 -16.85
C ALA A 307 4.22 6.60 -17.99
N SER A 308 5.07 5.59 -18.17
CA SER A 308 4.65 4.38 -18.88
C SER A 308 3.35 3.87 -18.25
N PRO A 309 2.36 3.44 -19.05
CA PRO A 309 1.09 2.97 -18.50
C PRO A 309 1.37 1.77 -17.59
N ALA A 310 1.04 1.91 -16.31
CA ALA A 310 1.06 0.81 -15.35
C ALA A 310 0.14 -0.31 -15.85
N VAL A 311 0.58 -1.55 -15.71
CA VAL A 311 -0.20 -2.73 -16.12
C VAL A 311 -0.80 -3.41 -14.89
N ALA A 312 -0.13 -3.33 -13.74
CA ALA A 312 -0.70 -3.78 -12.50
C ALA A 312 -1.89 -2.89 -12.10
N SER A 313 -3.01 -3.53 -11.81
CA SER A 313 -4.22 -2.89 -11.27
C SER A 313 -4.31 -3.05 -9.75
N ARG A 314 -3.53 -3.97 -9.17
CA ARG A 314 -3.45 -4.17 -7.72
C ARG A 314 -2.03 -4.35 -7.24
N PHE A 315 -1.80 -3.91 -6.01
CA PHE A 315 -0.55 -4.09 -5.30
C PHE A 315 -0.78 -4.51 -3.84
N GLY A 316 0.00 -5.44 -3.31
CA GLY A 316 -0.11 -5.85 -1.91
C GLY A 316 1.20 -6.31 -1.28
N GLY A 317 1.19 -6.47 0.04
CA GLY A 317 2.27 -7.09 0.81
C GLY A 317 3.29 -6.15 1.46
N LEU A 318 3.09 -4.83 1.39
CA LEU A 318 3.90 -3.84 2.12
C LEU A 318 3.06 -3.03 3.10
N GLU A 319 3.56 -2.86 4.32
CA GLU A 319 3.00 -1.92 5.32
C GLU A 319 3.63 -0.52 5.19
N ASP A 320 4.93 -0.47 4.95
CA ASP A 320 5.73 0.74 4.76
C ASP A 320 6.42 0.73 3.40
N ALA A 321 6.81 1.90 2.91
CA ALA A 321 7.64 1.96 1.71
C ALA A 321 9.03 1.38 1.98
N VAL A 322 9.57 0.67 0.99
CA VAL A 322 10.85 -0.04 1.10
C VAL A 322 11.79 0.35 -0.03
N GLY A 323 13.09 0.34 0.26
CA GLY A 323 14.14 0.50 -0.73
C GLY A 323 14.37 -0.80 -1.50
N VAL A 324 14.61 -0.71 -2.80
CA VAL A 324 14.95 -1.86 -3.65
C VAL A 324 16.10 -1.53 -4.59
N ASP A 325 16.93 -2.54 -4.87
CA ASP A 325 18.03 -2.48 -5.82
C ASP A 325 17.68 -3.34 -7.05
N THR A 326 17.61 -2.70 -8.21
CA THR A 326 17.30 -3.38 -9.48
C THR A 326 18.55 -3.91 -10.19
N GLY A 327 19.74 -3.65 -9.64
CA GLY A 327 21.04 -3.87 -10.28
C GLY A 327 21.43 -2.76 -11.27
N ALA A 328 20.46 -2.01 -11.80
CA ALA A 328 20.69 -0.86 -12.68
C ALA A 328 20.48 0.50 -11.98
N GLY A 329 19.82 0.50 -10.83
CA GLY A 329 19.49 1.70 -10.07
C GLY A 329 18.65 1.38 -8.83
N PHE A 330 18.42 2.40 -8.02
CA PHE A 330 17.69 2.30 -6.76
C PHE A 330 16.29 2.87 -6.89
N LEU A 331 15.31 2.19 -6.30
CA LEU A 331 13.93 2.65 -6.23
C LEU A 331 13.44 2.58 -4.79
N VAL A 332 12.40 3.35 -4.50
CA VAL A 332 11.51 3.11 -3.35
C VAL A 332 10.17 2.65 -3.89
N VAL A 333 9.64 1.54 -3.35
CA VAL A 333 8.27 1.10 -3.64
C VAL A 333 7.40 1.45 -2.45
N SER A 334 6.36 2.25 -2.67
CA SER A 334 5.42 2.66 -1.63
C SER A 334 4.47 1.52 -1.26
N ALA A 335 3.90 1.56 -0.05
CA ALA A 335 2.81 0.66 0.34
C ALA A 335 1.54 0.84 -0.54
N SER A 336 1.42 1.99 -1.23
CA SER A 336 0.38 2.23 -2.24
C SER A 336 0.73 1.69 -3.63
N GLY A 337 1.88 1.03 -3.80
CA GLY A 337 2.31 0.35 -5.02
C GLY A 337 2.87 1.25 -6.12
N TYR A 338 3.37 2.43 -5.79
CA TYR A 338 4.12 3.27 -6.73
C TYR A 338 5.61 2.99 -6.59
N ARG A 339 6.31 2.93 -7.72
CA ARG A 339 7.78 2.99 -7.73
C ARG A 339 8.23 4.44 -7.83
N HIS A 340 9.25 4.80 -7.07
CA HIS A 340 9.85 6.13 -7.10
C HIS A 340 11.35 6.01 -7.35
N ASP A 341 11.85 6.75 -8.34
CA ASP A 341 13.27 6.77 -8.64
C ASP A 341 14.06 7.43 -7.51
N VAL A 342 15.19 6.81 -7.16
CA VAL A 342 16.13 7.33 -6.15
C VAL A 342 17.52 7.42 -6.79
N PRO A 343 18.23 8.56 -6.67
CA PRO A 343 19.48 8.78 -7.39
C PRO A 343 20.63 7.87 -6.93
N ASP A 344 20.69 7.55 -5.63
CA ASP A 344 21.77 6.77 -5.04
C ASP A 344 21.36 6.13 -3.70
N VAL A 345 22.22 5.22 -3.21
CA VAL A 345 22.04 4.54 -1.91
C VAL A 345 22.09 5.51 -0.73
N ALA A 346 22.85 6.61 -0.82
CA ALA A 346 22.90 7.60 0.25
C ALA A 346 21.53 8.28 0.45
N THR A 347 20.79 8.49 -0.64
CA THR A 347 19.43 9.03 -0.59
C THR A 347 18.45 8.02 0.02
N LEU A 348 18.63 6.70 -0.23
CA LEU A 348 17.86 5.67 0.49
C LEU A 348 18.11 5.71 2.00
N ASP A 349 19.36 5.89 2.41
CA ASP A 349 19.73 6.00 3.82
C ASP A 349 19.08 7.24 4.46
N ILE A 350 19.08 8.38 3.77
CA ILE A 350 18.39 9.60 4.21
C ILE A 350 16.89 9.37 4.35
N LEU A 351 16.27 8.69 3.39
CA LEU A 351 14.84 8.38 3.40
C LEU A 351 14.43 7.43 4.53
N GLY A 352 15.39 6.72 5.14
CA GLY A 352 15.14 5.66 6.13
C GLY A 352 14.72 4.34 5.47
N ALA A 353 14.99 4.18 4.18
CA ALA A 353 14.78 2.98 3.37
C ALA A 353 16.11 2.24 3.12
N ALA A 354 17.00 2.28 4.11
CA ALA A 354 18.31 1.63 4.06
C ALA A 354 18.17 0.10 3.95
N GLY A 355 19.20 -0.58 3.46
CA GLY A 355 19.18 -2.04 3.33
C GLY A 355 18.29 -2.53 2.18
N ALA A 356 18.31 -1.80 1.05
CA ALA A 356 17.59 -2.16 -0.16
C ALA A 356 17.85 -3.62 -0.56
N THR A 357 16.78 -4.34 -0.85
CA THR A 357 16.85 -5.74 -1.30
C THR A 357 16.82 -5.83 -2.82
N PRO A 358 17.47 -6.84 -3.41
CA PRO A 358 17.37 -7.08 -4.85
C PRO A 358 15.92 -7.26 -5.28
N ALA A 359 15.52 -6.59 -6.36
CA ALA A 359 14.18 -6.70 -6.92
C ALA A 359 14.21 -6.76 -8.47
N PRO A 360 13.41 -7.63 -9.09
CA PRO A 360 13.42 -7.83 -10.53
C PRO A 360 12.72 -6.68 -11.25
N TRP A 361 13.44 -6.00 -12.15
CA TRP A 361 12.86 -4.95 -13.00
C TRP A 361 11.60 -5.39 -13.77
N PRO A 362 11.52 -6.61 -14.35
CA PRO A 362 10.32 -7.04 -15.06
C PRO A 362 9.03 -7.02 -14.23
N ILE A 363 9.11 -7.19 -12.90
CA ILE A 363 7.95 -7.09 -12.01
C ILE A 363 7.71 -5.63 -11.62
N LEU A 364 8.75 -4.89 -11.22
CA LEU A 364 8.60 -3.49 -10.78
C LEU A 364 8.15 -2.55 -11.91
N ALA A 365 8.47 -2.89 -13.16
CA ALA A 365 8.01 -2.17 -14.35
C ALA A 365 6.49 -2.24 -14.57
N LEU A 366 5.80 -3.21 -13.92
CA LEU A 366 4.34 -3.33 -13.98
C LEU A 366 3.62 -2.29 -13.12
N LEU A 367 4.30 -1.77 -12.08
CA LEU A 367 3.75 -0.77 -11.17
C LEU A 367 3.60 0.61 -11.84
N PRO A 368 2.81 1.53 -11.28
CA PRO A 368 2.85 2.93 -11.67
C PRO A 368 4.12 3.64 -11.18
N GLU A 369 4.54 4.64 -11.94
CA GLU A 369 5.65 5.53 -11.59
C GLU A 369 5.14 6.71 -10.77
N GLY A 370 5.75 6.93 -9.62
CA GLY A 370 5.59 8.13 -8.80
C GLY A 370 6.70 9.15 -9.08
N PRO A 371 6.65 10.32 -8.42
CA PRO A 371 7.70 11.32 -8.54
C PRO A 371 9.03 10.78 -7.99
N ALA A 372 10.15 11.18 -8.61
CA ALA A 372 11.49 10.89 -8.15
C ALA A 372 11.75 11.51 -6.76
N LEU A 373 12.48 10.79 -5.91
CA LEU A 373 12.79 11.20 -4.53
C LEU A 373 14.21 11.76 -4.47
N HIS A 374 14.31 13.08 -4.46
CA HIS A 374 15.57 13.79 -4.28
C HIS A 374 15.36 15.14 -3.57
N THR A 375 16.39 15.64 -2.88
CA THR A 375 16.31 16.84 -2.04
C THR A 375 15.84 18.08 -2.81
N GLU A 376 16.30 18.28 -4.05
CA GLU A 376 15.87 19.43 -4.86
C GLU A 376 14.36 19.45 -5.12
N ALA A 377 13.73 18.30 -5.36
CA ALA A 377 12.28 18.22 -5.53
C ALA A 377 11.56 18.50 -4.20
N ALA A 378 12.09 18.01 -3.08
CA ALA A 378 11.49 18.22 -1.76
C ALA A 378 11.54 19.69 -1.31
N LEU A 379 12.56 20.46 -1.71
CA LEU A 379 12.66 21.89 -1.39
C LEU A 379 11.72 22.79 -2.21
N ARG A 380 10.97 22.24 -3.16
CA ARG A 380 10.02 23.04 -3.96
C ARG A 380 8.76 23.35 -3.16
N PRO A 381 8.20 24.56 -3.31
CA PRO A 381 6.88 24.85 -2.78
C PRO A 381 5.81 23.93 -3.38
N LEU A 382 4.94 23.39 -2.53
CA LEU A 382 3.73 22.70 -2.99
C LEU A 382 2.79 23.77 -3.56
N LEU A 383 2.63 23.79 -4.88
CA LEU A 383 1.58 24.58 -5.53
C LEU A 383 0.31 23.72 -5.53
N GLU A 384 -0.75 24.22 -4.89
CA GLU A 384 -2.09 23.62 -4.91
C GLU A 384 -2.75 23.71 -6.28
#